data_AF-A0A960M5S1-F1
#
_entry.id   AF-A0A960M5S1-F1
#
_cell.length_a   1.000
_cell.length_b   1.000
_cell.length_c   1.000
_cell.angle_alpha   90.00
_cell.angle_beta   90.00
_cell.angle_gamma   90.00
#
_symmetry.space_group_name_H-M   'P 1'
#
loop_
_entity.id
_entity.type
_entity.pdbx_description
1 polymer ?
#
loop_
_entity_poly.entity_id
_entity_poly.type
_entity_poly.pdbx_seq_one_letter_code
_entity_poly.pdbx_strand_id
1 'polypeptide(L)' 'PEDSGGPFGYLEKLKILKNKKHPEHEEILEWMGQDFDPEYFDLNEVNIDMRDAFVSA' A
#
# COMPACT_ATOMS: atom_id res chain seq x y z
N PRO A 1 -2.93 -0.85 0.40
CA PRO A 1 -3.82 -0.69 1.59
C PRO A 1 -5.24 -1.17 1.29
N GLU A 2 -5.87 -1.86 2.23
CA GLU A 2 -7.29 -2.21 2.13
C GLU A 2 -8.17 -0.96 2.15
N ASP A 3 -9.41 -1.06 1.68
CA ASP A 3 -10.39 0.05 1.67
C ASP A 3 -9.94 1.33 0.95
N SER A 4 -9.04 1.22 -0.03
CA SER A 4 -8.51 2.35 -0.80
C SER A 4 -9.49 2.99 -1.80
N GLY A 5 -10.77 2.63 -1.81
CA GLY A 5 -11.75 3.11 -2.79
C GLY A 5 -11.66 2.43 -4.17
N GLY A 6 -11.27 1.15 -4.18
CA GLY A 6 -11.11 0.36 -5.40
C GLY A 6 -9.91 0.76 -6.27
N PRO A 7 -9.80 0.21 -7.50
CA PRO A 7 -8.64 0.46 -8.37
C PRO A 7 -8.43 1.94 -8.71
N PHE A 8 -9.50 2.68 -8.97
CA PHE A 8 -9.42 4.11 -9.27
C PHE A 8 -9.00 4.92 -8.05
N GLY A 9 -9.59 4.65 -6.88
CA GLY A 9 -9.22 5.34 -5.64
C GLY A 9 -7.77 5.11 -5.23
N TYR A 10 -7.22 3.93 -5.52
CA TYR A 10 -5.79 3.64 -5.32
C TYR A 10 -4.90 4.39 -6.33
N LEU A 11 -5.24 4.38 -7.62
CA LEU A 11 -4.47 5.10 -8.64
C LEU A 11 -4.42 6.61 -8.40
N GLU A 12 -5.50 7.22 -7.90
CA GLU A 12 -5.48 8.64 -7.52
C GLU A 12 -4.50 8.91 -6.38
N LYS A 13 -4.48 8.06 -5.34
CA LYS A 13 -3.49 8.16 -4.25
C LYS A 13 -2.06 8.06 -4.77
N LEU A 14 -1.78 7.13 -5.68
CA LEU A 14 -0.46 7.02 -6.32
C LEU A 14 -0.07 8.27 -7.10
N LYS A 15 -1.01 8.90 -7.82
CA LYS A 15 -0.76 10.18 -8.51
C LYS A 15 -0.42 11.30 -7.53
N ILE A 16 -1.12 11.38 -6.41
CA ILE A 16 -0.87 12.35 -5.34
C ILE A 16 0.53 12.13 -4.75
N LEU A 17 0.86 10.89 -4.37
CA LEU A 17 2.18 10.54 -3.81
C LEU A 17 3.34 10.80 -4.77
N LYS A 18 3.14 10.64 -6.08
CA LYS A 18 4.18 10.94 -7.07
C LYS A 18 4.52 12.44 -7.11
N ASN A 19 3.60 13.31 -6.72
CA ASN A 19 3.80 14.76 -6.71
C ASN A 19 4.03 15.27 -5.29
N LYS A 20 5.30 15.39 -4.89
CA LYS A 20 5.71 15.93 -3.57
C LYS A 20 5.22 17.36 -3.27
N LYS A 21 4.74 18.10 -4.26
CA LYS A 21 4.16 19.45 -4.09
C LYS A 21 2.63 19.45 -4.07
N HIS A 22 1.99 18.28 -4.21
CA HIS A 22 0.55 18.19 -4.12
C HIS A 22 0.11 18.57 -2.70
N PRO A 23 -0.95 19.39 -2.52
CA PRO A 23 -1.40 19.82 -1.20
C PRO A 23 -1.76 18.64 -0.28
N GLU A 24 -2.27 17.55 -0.85
CA GLU A 24 -2.64 16.32 -0.13
C GLU A 24 -1.49 15.29 -0.02
N HIS A 25 -0.27 15.60 -0.47
CA HIS A 25 0.82 14.61 -0.50
C HIS A 25 1.12 14.03 0.88
N GLU A 26 1.28 14.89 1.89
CA GLU A 26 1.61 14.45 3.26
C GLU A 26 0.48 13.65 3.89
N GLU A 27 -0.78 14.10 3.72
CA GLU A 27 -1.96 13.40 4.22
C GLU A 27 -2.11 12.00 3.60
N ILE A 28 -1.95 11.89 2.27
CA ILE A 28 -2.02 10.58 1.61
C ILE A 28 -0.81 9.71 2.00
N LEU A 29 0.39 10.26 2.17
CA LEU A 29 1.54 9.48 2.63
C LEU A 29 1.33 8.95 4.05
N GLU A 30 0.82 9.77 4.96
CA GLU A 30 0.48 9.35 6.31
C GLU A 30 -0.59 8.26 6.30
N TRP A 31 -1.63 8.42 5.48
CA TRP A 31 -2.69 7.42 5.33
C TRP A 31 -2.18 6.09 4.75
N MET A 32 -1.28 6.14 3.78
CA MET A 32 -0.71 4.95 3.13
C MET A 32 0.37 4.27 3.99
N GLY A 33 0.97 5.00 4.93
CA GLY A 33 2.12 4.61 5.72
C GLY A 33 3.40 5.30 5.24
N GLN A 34 4.23 5.77 6.17
CA GLN A 34 5.47 6.51 5.87
C GLN A 34 6.46 5.71 5.01
N ASP A 35 6.46 4.38 5.16
CA ASP A 35 7.32 3.46 4.42
C ASP A 35 6.60 2.81 3.21
N PHE A 36 5.48 3.40 2.77
CA PHE A 36 4.71 2.85 1.66
C PHE A 36 5.50 2.88 0.35
N ASP A 37 5.75 1.69 -0.20
CA ASP A 37 6.29 1.49 -1.54
C ASP A 37 5.27 0.70 -2.39
N PRO A 38 4.71 1.29 -3.47
CA PRO A 38 3.74 0.61 -4.32
C PRO A 38 4.33 -0.55 -5.14
N GLU A 39 5.66 -0.66 -5.24
CA GLU A 39 6.34 -1.73 -5.98
C GLU A 39 6.95 -2.80 -5.06
N TYR A 40 6.90 -2.61 -3.73
CA TYR A 40 7.44 -3.58 -2.78
C TYR A 40 6.66 -4.90 -2.82
N PHE A 41 7.39 -6.00 -3.06
CA PHE A 41 6.87 -7.36 -3.01
C PHE A 41 8.01 -8.34 -2.71
N ASP A 42 7.92 -9.07 -1.60
CA ASP A 42 8.84 -10.17 -1.26
C ASP A 42 8.12 -11.52 -1.28
N LEU A 43 8.58 -12.42 -2.16
CA LEU A 43 7.98 -13.73 -2.33
C LEU A 43 8.14 -14.63 -1.10
N ASN A 44 9.24 -14.52 -0.37
CA ASN A 44 9.47 -15.32 0.83
C ASN A 44 8.55 -14.86 1.96
N GLU A 45 8.42 -13.55 2.16
CA GLU A 45 7.50 -12.95 3.14
C GLU A 45 6.07 -13.44 2.90
N VAL A 46 5.55 -13.30 1.68
CA VAL A 46 4.20 -13.73 1.31
C VAL A 46 3.99 -15.24 1.53
N ASN A 47 4.98 -16.08 1.18
CA ASN A 47 4.88 -17.52 1.38
C ASN A 47 4.88 -17.92 2.86
N ILE A 48 5.57 -17.17 3.72
CA ILE A 48 5.55 -17.38 5.17
C ILE A 48 4.16 -17.01 5.70
N ASP A 49 3.67 -15.82 5.38
CA ASP A 49 2.34 -15.34 5.83
C ASP A 49 1.21 -16.27 5.39
N MET A 50 1.26 -16.76 4.14
CA MET A 50 0.29 -17.74 3.64
C MET A 50 0.37 -19.06 4.41
N ARG A 51 1.56 -19.56 4.73
CA ARG A 51 1.67 -20.78 5.53
C ARG A 51 1.09 -20.57 6.92
N ASP A 52 1.41 -19.47 7.58
CA ASP A 52 0.92 -19.20 8.93
C ASP A 52 -0.61 -19.07 8.96
N ALA A 53 -1.20 -18.40 7.97
CA ALA A 53 -2.64 -18.21 7.85
C ALA A 53 -3.42 -19.51 7.56
N PHE A 54 -2.82 -20.47 6.85
CA PHE A 54 -3.52 -21.67 6.35
C PHE A 54 -3.07 -23.00 6.94
N VAL A 55 -1.91 -23.07 7.61
CA VAL A 55 -1.38 -24.30 8.25
C VAL A 55 -1.69 -24.32 9.75
N SER A 56 -2.03 -23.17 10.34
CA SER A 56 -2.40 -23.05 11.76
C SER A 56 -3.90 -23.25 12.04
N ALA A 57 -4.70 -23.63 11.02
CA ALA A 57 -6.13 -23.90 11.09
C ALA A 57 -6.41 -25.41 11.07
#